data_AF-A0A2E8HJA8-F1
#
_entry.id   AF-A0A2E8HJA8-F1
#
_cell.length_a   1.000
_cell.length_b   1.000
_cell.length_c   1.000
_cell.angle_alpha   90.00
_cell.angle_beta   90.00
_cell.angle_gamma   90.00
#
_symmetry.space_group_name_H-M   'P 1'
#
loop_
_entity.id
_entity.type
_entity.pdbx_description
1 polymer ?
#
loop_
_entity_poly.entity_id
_entity_poly.type
_entity_poly.pdbx_seq_one_letter_code
_entity_poly.pdbx_strand_id
1 'polypeptide(L)'
;FATYGGFFILGLYARSRNWFIDGQIPGWRLIGLLFGCLLLAGGITAGLYFLGREVMPQFALMFFGIMGESLLGVIWLAVGIGLTYRYMNKPSAFNARMADNSYFVYLVHYPLILVFRLLLLTWDLPTGVKFALVFAAAGFTSYLLSQYIIRFYGRLAVAGLVGLHVLFLVVGLPRTSYSHLLLDRQARLHEVVQERPRQVVEAAPDSLDIFSFGNFTELRMAWQGDALYYAYGDSSLHVLGAEGSSRQLPTEAAWGALAPLPAGQLVAIEPASGRIVRLDGQGQITATLVDSGQGWGKPGALAVDSGGGIYFATATDSGDGGEIQYRGADGNIRPVWTDATLQARNLALDPTGARLFFTTAGDTAVSALDIGADGALGQRRFFAELFRADGRYGARGVEKTVDADAGGMVVDTAGRLYVSSRFGVQVFAATGDLLGIINFPVPIGFRPKQPRSCALGGPDGSLLYVACNDEVYVVPLQLGAGEEQRDDYTRPRAW
;
A
#
# COMPACT_ATOMS: atom_id res chain seq x y z
N PHE A 1 -13.23 -6.30 -15.10
CA PHE A 1 -14.15 -6.53 -16.24
C PHE A 1 -13.95 -7.90 -16.91
N ALA A 2 -12.71 -8.34 -17.19
CA ALA A 2 -12.45 -9.66 -17.80
C ALA A 2 -13.06 -10.85 -17.02
N THR A 3 -12.97 -10.86 -15.68
CA THR A 3 -13.53 -11.93 -14.83
C THR A 3 -15.04 -12.07 -14.98
N TYR A 4 -15.77 -10.94 -15.00
CA TYR A 4 -17.23 -10.94 -15.13
C TYR A 4 -17.70 -11.26 -16.55
N GLY A 5 -16.92 -10.93 -17.58
CA GLY A 5 -17.22 -11.30 -18.97
C GLY A 5 -17.28 -12.81 -19.17
N GLY A 6 -16.35 -13.55 -18.56
CA GLY A 6 -16.36 -15.02 -18.59
C GLY A 6 -17.61 -15.63 -17.96
N PHE A 7 -18.01 -15.14 -16.78
CA PHE A 7 -19.25 -15.59 -16.12
C PHE A 7 -20.50 -15.26 -16.94
N PHE A 8 -20.56 -14.08 -17.55
CA PHE A 8 -21.68 -13.67 -18.38
C PHE A 8 -21.80 -14.54 -19.64
N ILE A 9 -20.69 -14.79 -20.35
CA ILE A 9 -20.66 -15.67 -21.53
C ILE A 9 -21.06 -17.09 -21.15
N LEU A 10 -20.56 -17.61 -20.02
CA LEU A 10 -20.99 -18.91 -19.51
C LEU A 10 -22.49 -18.92 -19.21
N GLY A 11 -23.03 -17.85 -18.62
CA GLY A 11 -24.46 -17.71 -18.37
C GLY A 11 -25.30 -17.74 -19.65
N LEU A 12 -24.87 -17.01 -20.70
CA LEU A 12 -25.51 -17.05 -22.02
C LEU A 12 -25.43 -18.44 -22.65
N TYR A 13 -24.29 -19.12 -22.53
CA TYR A 13 -24.11 -20.48 -23.02
C TYR A 13 -24.97 -21.50 -22.25
N ALA A 14 -25.04 -21.37 -20.93
CA ALA A 14 -25.88 -22.20 -20.08
C ALA A 14 -27.37 -22.05 -20.42
N ARG A 15 -27.80 -20.81 -20.68
CA ARG A 15 -29.16 -20.51 -21.13
C ARG A 15 -29.44 -21.08 -22.52
N SER A 16 -28.55 -20.90 -23.49
CA SER A 16 -28.75 -21.41 -24.85
C SER A 16 -28.78 -22.93 -24.93
N ARG A 17 -28.22 -23.61 -23.92
CA ARG A 17 -28.23 -25.06 -23.74
C ARG A 17 -29.27 -25.55 -22.72
N ASN A 18 -30.15 -24.67 -22.25
CA ASN A 18 -31.21 -25.00 -21.29
C ASN A 18 -30.73 -25.74 -20.03
N TRP A 19 -29.53 -25.46 -19.53
CA TRP A 19 -28.97 -26.20 -18.38
C TRP A 19 -29.90 -26.22 -17.16
N PHE A 20 -30.64 -25.12 -16.95
CA PHE A 20 -31.52 -24.94 -15.81
C PHE A 20 -32.98 -25.36 -16.07
N ILE A 21 -33.35 -25.60 -17.33
CA ILE A 21 -34.72 -25.97 -17.73
C ILE A 21 -34.80 -27.48 -17.98
N ASP A 22 -33.85 -28.02 -18.75
CA ASP A 22 -33.84 -29.42 -19.20
C ASP A 22 -32.93 -30.30 -18.32
N GLY A 23 -32.27 -29.71 -17.31
CA GLY A 23 -31.39 -30.43 -16.38
C GLY A 23 -30.09 -30.95 -17.00
N GLN A 24 -29.78 -30.54 -18.24
CA GLN A 24 -28.57 -30.94 -18.96
C GLN A 24 -27.37 -30.09 -18.55
N ILE A 25 -26.97 -30.22 -17.29
CA ILE A 25 -25.76 -29.56 -16.77
C ILE A 25 -24.54 -30.22 -17.43
N PRO A 26 -23.45 -29.48 -17.71
CA PRO A 26 -22.30 -30.04 -18.38
C PRO A 26 -21.71 -31.20 -17.62
N GLY A 27 -21.58 -32.33 -18.31
CA GLY A 27 -20.84 -33.47 -17.79
C GLY A 27 -19.34 -33.18 -17.68
N TRP A 28 -18.61 -34.18 -17.18
CA TRP A 28 -17.16 -34.13 -16.95
C TRP A 28 -16.33 -33.60 -18.14
N ARG A 29 -16.83 -33.67 -19.38
CA ARG A 29 -16.16 -33.18 -20.59
C ARG A 29 -15.93 -31.67 -20.59
N LEU A 30 -16.92 -30.86 -20.21
CA LEU A 30 -16.74 -29.40 -20.12
C LEU A 30 -15.80 -29.07 -18.96
N ILE A 31 -15.98 -29.72 -17.81
CA ILE A 31 -15.12 -29.54 -16.64
C ILE A 31 -13.67 -29.89 -17.00
N GLY A 32 -13.45 -31.01 -17.69
CA GLY A 32 -12.13 -31.44 -18.16
C GLY A 32 -11.51 -30.47 -19.17
N LEU A 33 -12.31 -29.90 -20.09
CA LEU A 33 -11.85 -28.86 -21.01
C LEU A 33 -11.41 -27.60 -20.25
N LEU A 34 -12.26 -27.09 -19.35
CA LEU A 34 -11.96 -25.91 -18.54
C LEU A 34 -10.74 -26.13 -17.65
N PHE A 35 -10.62 -27.32 -17.05
CA PHE A 35 -9.47 -27.70 -16.24
C PHE A 35 -8.19 -27.82 -17.09
N GLY A 36 -8.27 -28.38 -18.30
CA GLY A 36 -7.16 -28.39 -19.25
C GLY A 36 -6.71 -26.98 -19.63
N CYS A 37 -7.65 -26.07 -19.93
CA CYS A 37 -7.35 -24.66 -20.19
C CYS A 37 -6.72 -23.98 -18.96
N LEU A 38 -7.18 -24.30 -17.75
CA LEU A 38 -6.62 -23.77 -16.51
C LEU A 38 -5.18 -24.25 -16.28
N LEU A 39 -4.92 -25.54 -16.50
CA LEU A 39 -3.57 -26.11 -16.44
C LEU A 39 -2.63 -25.48 -17.46
N LEU A 40 -3.11 -25.27 -18.69
CA LEU A 40 -2.35 -24.57 -19.73
C LEU A 40 -2.04 -23.13 -19.32
N ALA A 41 -3.03 -22.39 -18.82
CA ALA A 41 -2.84 -21.03 -18.32
C ALA A 41 -1.81 -20.97 -17.19
N GLY A 42 -1.92 -21.87 -16.21
CA GLY A 42 -0.99 -21.98 -15.09
C GLY A 42 0.42 -22.40 -15.52
N GLY A 43 0.54 -23.37 -16.44
CA GLY A 43 1.82 -23.82 -17.00
C GLY A 43 2.53 -22.74 -17.80
N ILE A 44 1.79 -21.98 -18.62
CA ILE A 44 2.33 -20.80 -19.32
C ILE A 44 2.78 -19.75 -18.32
N THR A 45 1.96 -19.44 -17.31
CA THR A 45 2.31 -18.47 -16.25
C THR A 45 3.58 -18.89 -15.51
N ALA A 46 3.69 -20.16 -15.11
CA ALA A 46 4.85 -20.69 -14.40
C ALA A 46 6.10 -20.72 -15.28
N GLY A 47 5.98 -21.14 -16.55
CA GLY A 47 7.07 -21.11 -17.51
C GLY A 47 7.60 -19.68 -17.70
N LEU A 48 6.70 -18.71 -17.89
CA LEU A 48 7.06 -17.30 -18.00
C LEU A 48 7.72 -16.76 -16.71
N TYR A 49 7.21 -17.13 -15.53
CA TYR A 49 7.73 -16.67 -14.25
C TYR A 49 9.12 -17.25 -13.90
N PHE A 50 9.33 -18.55 -14.10
CA PHE A 50 10.56 -19.22 -13.68
C PHE A 50 11.68 -19.18 -14.72
N LEU A 51 11.36 -19.15 -16.01
CA LEU A 51 12.37 -19.19 -17.10
C LEU A 51 12.73 -17.79 -17.64
N GLY A 52 11.97 -16.75 -17.30
CA GLY A 52 12.01 -15.44 -17.95
C GLY A 52 12.50 -14.25 -17.11
N ARG A 53 13.19 -14.48 -15.97
CA ARG A 53 13.35 -13.51 -14.85
C ARG A 53 13.74 -12.06 -15.17
N GLU A 54 14.26 -11.72 -16.35
CA GLU A 54 14.70 -10.35 -16.68
C GLU A 54 13.96 -9.67 -17.86
N VAL A 55 12.99 -10.32 -18.52
CA VAL A 55 12.36 -9.74 -19.74
C VAL A 55 10.83 -9.78 -19.72
N MET A 56 10.19 -10.06 -18.58
CA MET A 56 8.75 -10.34 -18.59
C MET A 56 7.88 -9.08 -18.49
N PRO A 57 6.95 -8.88 -19.44
CA PRO A 57 5.90 -7.88 -19.29
C PRO A 57 4.89 -8.35 -18.23
N GLN A 58 4.68 -7.57 -17.17
CA GLN A 58 3.72 -7.89 -16.08
C GLN A 58 2.30 -8.17 -16.62
N PHE A 59 1.96 -7.65 -17.80
CA PHE A 59 0.66 -7.84 -18.46
C PHE A 59 0.36 -9.30 -18.75
N ALA A 60 1.36 -10.11 -19.14
CA ALA A 60 1.15 -11.50 -19.50
C ALA A 60 0.79 -12.33 -18.26
N LEU A 61 1.54 -12.13 -17.16
CA LEU A 61 1.26 -12.78 -15.88
C LEU A 61 -0.14 -12.42 -15.35
N MET A 62 -0.53 -11.14 -15.44
CA MET A 62 -1.88 -10.72 -15.07
C MET A 62 -2.96 -11.28 -15.99
N PHE A 63 -2.75 -11.28 -17.30
CA PHE A 63 -3.70 -11.82 -18.26
C PHE A 63 -3.99 -13.30 -17.98
N PHE A 64 -2.94 -14.12 -17.87
CA PHE A 64 -3.09 -15.55 -17.59
C PHE A 64 -3.58 -15.81 -16.17
N GLY A 65 -3.20 -14.99 -15.18
CA GLY A 65 -3.72 -15.05 -13.82
C GLY A 65 -5.22 -14.78 -13.74
N ILE A 66 -5.69 -13.69 -14.36
CA ILE A 66 -7.12 -13.32 -14.43
C ILE A 66 -7.90 -14.38 -15.21
N MET A 67 -7.34 -14.89 -16.31
CA MET A 67 -7.95 -15.98 -17.07
C MET A 67 -8.07 -17.24 -16.21
N GLY A 68 -7.03 -17.60 -15.45
CA GLY A 68 -7.03 -18.71 -14.53
C GLY A 68 -8.08 -18.56 -13.42
N GLU A 69 -8.18 -17.38 -12.79
CA GLU A 69 -9.20 -17.08 -11.79
C GLU A 69 -10.62 -17.22 -12.37
N SER A 70 -10.84 -16.70 -13.57
CA SER A 70 -12.13 -16.78 -14.27
C SER A 70 -12.51 -18.24 -14.57
N LEU A 71 -11.57 -19.02 -15.11
CA LEU A 71 -11.77 -20.44 -15.40
C LEU A 71 -12.06 -21.23 -14.12
N LEU A 72 -11.33 -20.98 -13.05
CA LEU A 72 -11.55 -21.61 -11.75
C LEU A 72 -12.95 -21.29 -11.22
N GLY A 73 -13.38 -20.04 -11.29
CA GLY A 73 -14.74 -19.62 -10.90
C GLY A 73 -15.82 -20.31 -11.73
N VAL A 74 -15.63 -20.40 -13.05
CA VAL A 74 -16.55 -21.08 -13.97
C VAL A 74 -16.63 -22.59 -13.67
N ILE A 75 -15.50 -23.24 -13.37
CA ILE A 75 -15.46 -24.64 -12.93
C ILE A 75 -16.25 -24.82 -11.63
N TRP A 76 -16.00 -23.98 -10.62
CA TRP A 76 -16.72 -24.03 -9.34
C TRP A 76 -18.22 -23.87 -9.50
N LEU A 77 -18.65 -22.94 -10.37
CA LEU A 77 -20.06 -22.73 -10.66
C LEU A 77 -20.68 -23.97 -11.34
N ALA A 78 -20.02 -24.51 -12.36
CA ALA A 78 -20.50 -25.70 -13.08
C ALA A 78 -20.59 -26.94 -12.16
N VAL A 79 -19.55 -27.17 -11.33
CA VAL A 79 -19.53 -28.26 -10.36
C VAL A 79 -20.61 -28.06 -9.29
N GLY A 80 -20.74 -26.85 -8.74
CA GLY A 80 -21.75 -26.51 -7.74
C GLY A 80 -23.17 -26.77 -8.24
N ILE A 81 -23.51 -26.22 -9.41
CA ILE A 81 -24.82 -26.45 -10.05
C ILE A 81 -25.04 -27.95 -10.31
N GLY A 82 -24.03 -28.66 -10.82
CA GLY A 82 -24.09 -30.10 -11.09
C GLY A 82 -24.36 -30.95 -9.85
N LEU A 83 -23.64 -30.68 -8.76
CA LEU A 83 -23.82 -31.38 -7.48
C LEU A 83 -25.18 -31.07 -6.86
N THR A 84 -25.59 -29.80 -6.83
CA THR A 84 -26.90 -29.39 -6.32
C THR A 84 -28.03 -30.04 -7.12
N TYR A 85 -27.95 -30.06 -8.44
CA TYR A 85 -28.95 -30.74 -9.25
C TYR A 85 -28.99 -32.24 -8.98
N ARG A 86 -27.84 -32.92 -8.98
CA ARG A 86 -27.77 -34.38 -8.80
C ARG A 86 -28.25 -34.85 -7.43
N TYR A 87 -27.92 -34.10 -6.37
CA TYR A 87 -28.13 -34.55 -5.00
C TYR A 87 -29.26 -33.81 -4.28
N MET A 88 -29.52 -32.54 -4.61
CA MET A 88 -30.51 -31.70 -3.93
C MET A 88 -31.80 -31.52 -4.74
N ASN A 89 -31.84 -31.86 -6.04
CA ASN A 89 -33.08 -31.84 -6.83
C ASN A 89 -33.93 -33.12 -6.62
N LYS A 90 -34.12 -33.49 -5.35
CA LYS A 90 -34.97 -34.62 -4.94
C LYS A 90 -36.03 -34.10 -3.97
N PRO A 91 -37.29 -34.56 -4.08
CA PRO A 91 -38.35 -34.14 -3.18
C PRO A 91 -37.99 -34.53 -1.75
N SER A 92 -37.70 -33.52 -0.92
CA SER A 92 -37.47 -33.67 0.51
C SER A 92 -37.92 -32.41 1.24
N ALA A 93 -38.36 -32.57 2.49
CA ALA A 93 -38.77 -31.44 3.31
C ALA A 93 -37.61 -30.46 3.53
N PHE A 94 -36.37 -30.95 3.59
CA PHE A 94 -35.19 -30.12 3.72
C PHE A 94 -34.95 -29.27 2.46
N ASN A 95 -34.97 -29.88 1.27
CA ASN A 95 -34.75 -29.17 0.01
C ASN A 95 -35.85 -28.13 -0.26
N ALA A 96 -37.11 -28.46 0.05
CA ALA A 96 -38.23 -27.52 -0.04
C ALA A 96 -38.00 -26.29 0.86
N ARG A 97 -37.62 -26.50 2.13
CA ARG A 97 -37.32 -25.39 3.04
C ARG A 97 -36.12 -24.56 2.57
N MET A 98 -35.06 -25.18 2.06
CA MET A 98 -33.91 -24.47 1.52
C MET A 98 -34.29 -23.61 0.31
N ALA A 99 -35.11 -24.15 -0.60
CA ALA A 99 -35.63 -23.42 -1.76
C ALA A 99 -36.50 -22.22 -1.33
N ASP A 100 -37.42 -22.42 -0.40
CA ASP A 100 -38.30 -21.35 0.14
C ASP A 100 -37.52 -20.21 0.79
N ASN A 101 -36.36 -20.50 1.40
CA ASN A 101 -35.53 -19.50 2.08
C ASN A 101 -34.47 -18.87 1.17
N SER A 102 -34.23 -19.43 -0.02
CA SER A 102 -33.09 -19.06 -0.88
C SER A 102 -33.01 -17.56 -1.17
N TYR A 103 -34.16 -16.92 -1.44
CA TYR A 103 -34.23 -15.48 -1.68
C TYR A 103 -33.86 -14.65 -0.44
N PHE A 104 -34.40 -15.00 0.74
CA PHE A 104 -34.10 -14.28 1.97
C PHE A 104 -32.64 -14.48 2.42
N VAL A 105 -32.11 -15.70 2.27
CA VAL A 105 -30.70 -16.00 2.48
C VAL A 105 -29.84 -15.14 1.56
N TYR A 106 -30.19 -15.03 0.28
CA TYR A 106 -29.49 -14.17 -0.67
C TYR A 106 -29.49 -12.69 -0.23
N LEU A 107 -30.56 -12.18 0.37
CA LEU A 107 -30.59 -10.79 0.85
C LEU A 107 -29.70 -10.55 2.09
N VAL A 108 -29.63 -11.50 3.03
CA VAL A 108 -29.00 -11.26 4.33
C VAL A 108 -27.59 -11.85 4.48
N HIS A 109 -27.19 -12.81 3.64
CA HIS A 109 -25.89 -13.46 3.79
C HIS A 109 -24.73 -12.47 3.66
N TYR A 110 -24.80 -11.48 2.76
CA TYR A 110 -23.69 -10.54 2.55
C TYR A 110 -23.42 -9.63 3.75
N PRO A 111 -24.42 -8.94 4.34
CA PRO A 111 -24.23 -8.24 5.62
C PRO A 111 -23.65 -9.12 6.72
N LEU A 112 -24.12 -10.37 6.85
CA LEU A 112 -23.59 -11.31 7.85
C LEU A 112 -22.13 -11.70 7.57
N ILE A 113 -21.76 -11.89 6.29
CA ILE A 113 -20.36 -12.11 5.90
C ILE A 113 -19.51 -10.94 6.38
N LEU A 114 -19.94 -9.69 6.19
CA LEU A 114 -19.20 -8.52 6.67
C LEU A 114 -19.03 -8.53 8.19
N VAL A 115 -20.10 -8.79 8.94
CA VAL A 115 -20.06 -8.87 10.40
C VAL A 115 -19.10 -9.97 10.87
N PHE A 116 -19.22 -11.19 10.36
CA PHE A 116 -18.35 -12.30 10.77
C PHE A 116 -16.90 -12.10 10.34
N ARG A 117 -16.65 -11.47 9.18
CA ARG A 117 -15.29 -11.08 8.75
C ARG A 117 -14.67 -10.08 9.72
N LEU A 118 -15.43 -9.10 10.19
CA LEU A 118 -14.96 -8.13 11.18
C LEU A 118 -14.69 -8.78 12.54
N LEU A 119 -15.57 -9.70 12.98
CA LEU A 119 -15.37 -10.44 14.24
C LEU A 119 -14.10 -11.32 14.22
N LEU A 120 -13.79 -11.93 13.06
CA LEU A 120 -12.61 -12.76 12.87
C LEU A 120 -11.37 -11.97 12.40
N LEU A 121 -11.46 -10.65 12.28
CA LEU A 121 -10.39 -9.82 11.75
C LEU A 121 -9.12 -9.95 12.59
N THR A 122 -9.27 -9.85 13.91
CA THR A 122 -8.18 -9.88 14.90
C THR A 122 -7.64 -11.28 15.20
N TRP A 123 -8.32 -12.34 14.74
CA TRP A 123 -7.92 -13.71 15.04
C TRP A 123 -6.74 -14.11 14.15
N ASP A 124 -5.69 -14.70 14.72
CA ASP A 124 -4.54 -15.14 13.94
C ASP A 124 -4.75 -16.56 13.38
N LEU A 125 -5.60 -16.65 12.36
CA LEU A 125 -5.92 -17.90 11.66
C LEU A 125 -5.56 -17.82 10.18
N PRO A 126 -5.17 -18.94 9.53
CA PRO A 126 -4.97 -18.98 8.09
C PRO A 126 -6.20 -18.52 7.32
N THR A 127 -6.00 -17.83 6.19
CA THR A 127 -7.10 -17.26 5.38
C THR A 127 -8.16 -18.30 5.00
N GLY A 128 -7.74 -19.53 4.65
CA GLY A 128 -8.67 -20.62 4.33
C GLY A 128 -9.55 -21.04 5.51
N VAL A 129 -9.01 -21.01 6.73
CA VAL A 129 -9.77 -21.32 7.96
C VAL A 129 -10.75 -20.20 8.26
N LYS A 130 -10.31 -18.94 8.20
CA LYS A 130 -11.21 -17.79 8.36
C LYS A 130 -12.35 -17.83 7.34
N PHE A 131 -12.04 -18.13 6.08
CA PHE A 131 -13.03 -18.27 5.02
C PHE A 131 -14.05 -19.35 5.35
N ALA A 132 -13.61 -20.54 5.75
CA ALA A 132 -14.51 -21.64 6.11
C ALA A 132 -15.41 -21.29 7.30
N LEU A 133 -14.87 -20.64 8.34
CA LEU A 133 -15.63 -20.18 9.50
C LEU A 133 -16.68 -19.13 9.13
N VAL A 134 -16.29 -18.10 8.37
CA VAL A 134 -17.22 -17.06 7.88
C VAL A 134 -18.30 -17.68 7.01
N PHE A 135 -17.93 -18.57 6.09
CA PHE A 135 -18.88 -19.23 5.19
C PHE A 135 -19.90 -20.05 5.97
N ALA A 136 -19.45 -20.88 6.91
CA ALA A 136 -20.32 -21.69 7.75
C ALA A 136 -21.22 -20.83 8.65
N ALA A 137 -20.66 -19.83 9.33
CA ALA A 137 -21.40 -18.95 10.23
C ALA A 137 -22.44 -18.10 9.48
N ALA A 138 -22.06 -17.49 8.35
CA ALA A 138 -22.97 -16.70 7.54
C ALA A 138 -24.05 -17.58 6.89
N GLY A 139 -23.70 -18.75 6.36
CA GLY A 139 -24.66 -19.70 5.76
C GLY A 139 -25.68 -20.22 6.78
N PHE A 140 -25.21 -20.65 7.95
CA PHE A 140 -26.09 -21.14 9.01
C PHE A 140 -26.99 -20.01 9.57
N THR A 141 -26.40 -18.86 9.90
CA THR A 141 -27.12 -17.73 10.49
C THR A 141 -28.13 -17.13 9.51
N SER A 142 -27.77 -16.98 8.23
CA SER A 142 -28.69 -16.51 7.19
C SER A 142 -29.87 -17.44 7.00
N TYR A 143 -29.65 -18.76 7.04
CA TYR A 143 -30.74 -19.75 6.98
C TYR A 143 -31.66 -19.65 8.20
N LEU A 144 -31.12 -19.58 9.42
CA LEU A 144 -31.93 -19.45 10.64
C LEU A 144 -32.75 -18.16 10.64
N LEU A 145 -32.14 -17.02 10.31
CA LEU A 145 -32.83 -15.73 10.23
C LEU A 145 -33.95 -15.79 9.19
N SER A 146 -33.69 -16.38 8.03
CA SER A 146 -34.69 -16.54 6.97
C SER A 146 -35.85 -17.42 7.43
N GLN A 147 -35.53 -18.59 7.98
CA GLN A 147 -36.51 -19.63 8.33
C GLN A 147 -37.41 -19.21 9.49
N TYR A 148 -36.87 -18.52 10.50
CA TYR A 148 -37.60 -18.28 11.76
C TYR A 148 -38.03 -16.82 11.96
N ILE A 149 -37.36 -15.85 11.31
CA ILE A 149 -37.61 -14.43 11.54
C ILE A 149 -38.18 -13.77 10.29
N ILE A 150 -37.43 -13.74 9.19
CA ILE A 150 -37.77 -12.94 8.01
C ILE A 150 -39.06 -13.45 7.35
N ARG A 151 -39.20 -14.77 7.21
CA ARG A 151 -40.35 -15.36 6.53
C ARG A 151 -41.67 -15.17 7.28
N PHE A 152 -41.63 -15.19 8.61
CA PHE A 152 -42.83 -15.06 9.45
C PHE A 152 -43.11 -13.62 9.88
N TYR A 153 -42.05 -12.81 10.04
CA TYR A 153 -42.11 -11.47 10.61
C TYR A 153 -41.30 -10.46 9.81
N GLY A 154 -41.47 -10.43 8.49
CA GLY A 154 -40.70 -9.55 7.60
C GLY A 154 -40.69 -8.07 8.03
N ARG A 155 -41.83 -7.55 8.51
CA ARG A 155 -41.91 -6.17 9.05
C ARG A 155 -41.08 -5.98 10.32
N LEU A 156 -41.09 -6.96 11.22
CA LEU A 156 -40.27 -6.94 12.44
C LEU A 156 -38.77 -7.04 12.09
N ALA A 157 -38.41 -7.85 11.09
CA ALA A 157 -37.03 -7.98 10.62
C ALA A 157 -36.51 -6.65 10.06
N VAL A 158 -37.31 -5.95 9.25
CA VAL A 158 -36.98 -4.60 8.75
C VAL A 158 -36.89 -3.61 9.91
N ALA A 159 -37.85 -3.62 10.83
CA ALA A 159 -37.81 -2.75 12.01
C ALA A 159 -36.58 -3.01 12.89
N GLY A 160 -36.18 -4.28 13.06
CA GLY A 160 -34.96 -4.67 13.75
C GLY A 160 -33.69 -4.21 13.04
N LEU A 161 -33.64 -4.30 11.71
CA LEU A 161 -32.52 -3.78 10.92
C LEU A 161 -32.39 -2.26 11.04
N VAL A 162 -33.51 -1.54 10.94
CA VAL A 162 -33.55 -0.08 11.14
C VAL A 162 -33.13 0.26 12.57
N GLY A 163 -33.66 -0.46 13.57
CA GLY A 163 -33.29 -0.28 14.98
C GLY A 163 -31.80 -0.52 15.24
N LEU A 164 -31.22 -1.57 14.65
CA LEU A 164 -29.79 -1.85 14.71
C LEU A 164 -28.96 -0.76 14.02
N HIS A 165 -29.42 -0.26 12.87
CA HIS A 165 -28.76 0.84 12.18
C HIS A 165 -28.78 2.13 13.01
N VAL A 166 -29.93 2.48 13.59
CA VAL A 166 -30.06 3.61 14.51
C VAL A 166 -29.19 3.41 15.75
N LEU A 167 -29.14 2.20 16.32
CA LEU A 167 -28.27 1.87 17.43
C LEU A 167 -26.79 2.12 17.08
N PHE A 168 -26.33 1.69 15.89
CA PHE A 168 -24.96 1.97 15.44
C PHE A 168 -24.70 3.45 15.16
N LEU A 169 -25.69 4.22 14.70
CA LEU A 169 -25.54 5.67 14.54
C LEU A 169 -25.45 6.39 15.90
N VAL A 170 -26.14 5.90 16.93
CA VAL A 170 -26.18 6.52 18.26
C VAL A 170 -25.01 6.08 19.13
N VAL A 171 -24.71 4.78 19.16
CA VAL A 171 -23.71 4.17 20.06
C VAL A 171 -22.36 4.00 19.37
N GLY A 172 -22.32 4.05 18.04
CA GLY A 172 -21.12 3.78 17.25
C GLY A 172 -20.86 2.28 17.06
N LEU A 173 -19.81 1.95 16.32
CA LEU A 173 -19.33 0.57 16.17
C LEU A 173 -18.65 0.10 17.47
N PRO A 174 -18.75 -1.19 17.83
CA PRO A 174 -18.01 -1.75 18.95
C PRO A 174 -16.51 -1.47 18.80
N ARG A 175 -15.90 -0.86 19.81
CA ARG A 175 -14.45 -0.59 19.86
C ARG A 175 -13.71 -1.89 20.14
N THR A 176 -13.44 -2.69 19.12
CA THR A 176 -12.64 -3.92 19.25
C THR A 176 -11.19 -3.65 18.84
N SER A 177 -10.25 -3.87 19.76
CA SER A 177 -8.80 -3.73 19.56
C SER A 177 -8.38 -2.40 18.89
N TYR A 178 -7.16 -2.33 18.35
CA TYR A 178 -6.52 -1.12 17.79
C TYR A 178 -7.21 -0.47 16.57
N SER A 179 -8.33 -1.01 16.08
CA SER A 179 -9.03 -0.53 14.88
C SER A 179 -9.62 0.88 15.02
N HIS A 180 -9.91 1.31 16.24
CA HIS A 180 -10.47 2.64 16.53
C HIS A 180 -9.40 3.71 16.75
N LEU A 181 -8.11 3.37 16.91
CA LEU A 181 -7.07 4.35 17.23
C LEU A 181 -6.93 5.43 16.14
N LEU A 182 -7.06 5.04 14.87
CA LEU A 182 -7.03 5.98 13.76
C LEU A 182 -8.25 6.91 13.74
N LEU A 183 -9.42 6.41 14.13
CA LEU A 183 -10.63 7.21 14.23
C LEU A 183 -10.55 8.18 15.42
N ASP A 184 -10.06 7.71 16.57
CA ASP A 184 -9.90 8.54 17.78
C ASP A 184 -8.86 9.65 17.56
N ARG A 185 -7.81 9.40 16.78
CA ARG A 185 -6.77 10.38 16.44
C ARG A 185 -7.08 11.22 15.20
N GLN A 186 -8.22 11.00 14.55
CA GLN A 186 -8.62 11.75 13.36
C GLN A 186 -8.63 13.26 13.61
N ALA A 187 -9.08 13.72 14.78
CA ALA A 187 -9.05 15.13 15.15
C ALA A 187 -7.61 15.70 15.15
N ARG A 188 -6.66 14.95 15.72
CA ARG A 188 -5.22 15.31 15.73
C ARG A 188 -4.63 15.33 14.32
N LEU A 189 -5.07 14.45 13.41
CA LEU A 189 -4.69 14.56 12.00
C LEU A 189 -5.27 15.83 11.37
N HIS A 190 -6.52 16.20 11.66
CA HIS A 190 -7.15 17.41 11.11
C HIS A 190 -6.51 18.70 11.61
N GLU A 191 -5.91 18.68 12.80
CA GLU A 191 -5.07 19.78 13.29
C GLU A 191 -3.82 19.98 12.41
N VAL A 192 -3.31 18.92 11.78
CA VAL A 192 -2.15 18.97 10.88
C VAL A 192 -2.57 19.24 9.43
N VAL A 193 -3.64 18.59 8.97
CA VAL A 193 -4.09 18.59 7.58
C VAL A 193 -5.56 19.00 7.53
N GLN A 194 -5.82 20.26 7.18
CA GLN A 194 -7.17 20.82 7.12
C GLN A 194 -7.77 20.76 5.71
N GLU A 195 -6.91 20.76 4.69
CA GLU A 195 -7.31 20.79 3.30
C GLU A 195 -7.05 19.44 2.62
N ARG A 196 -7.85 19.16 1.58
CA ARG A 196 -7.65 17.95 0.76
C ARG A 196 -6.42 18.12 -0.14
N PRO A 197 -5.72 17.02 -0.48
CA PRO A 197 -4.64 17.08 -1.45
C PRO A 197 -5.10 17.69 -2.77
N ARG A 198 -4.34 18.66 -3.27
CA ARG A 198 -4.56 19.32 -4.56
C ARG A 198 -3.52 18.83 -5.55
N GLN A 199 -3.94 18.39 -6.72
CA GLN A 199 -3.02 18.02 -7.79
C GLN A 199 -2.32 19.28 -8.33
N VAL A 200 -1.00 19.22 -8.49
CA VAL A 200 -0.17 20.31 -9.03
C VAL A 200 0.62 19.90 -10.26
N VAL A 201 0.87 18.60 -10.43
CA VAL A 201 1.41 18.05 -11.68
C VAL A 201 0.42 16.99 -12.16
N GLU A 202 -0.15 17.23 -13.34
CA GLU A 202 -0.96 16.24 -14.04
C GLU A 202 -0.09 15.04 -14.44
N ALA A 203 -0.72 13.88 -14.58
CA ALA A 203 -0.07 12.68 -15.10
C ALA A 203 0.77 13.03 -16.32
N ALA A 204 2.03 12.58 -16.36
CA ALA A 204 2.80 12.63 -17.59
C ALA A 204 1.93 12.00 -18.70
N PRO A 205 1.83 12.61 -19.90
CA PRO A 205 1.02 12.04 -20.95
C PRO A 205 1.54 10.65 -21.26
N ASP A 206 0.84 9.64 -20.77
CA ASP A 206 1.05 8.28 -21.18
C ASP A 206 0.88 8.28 -22.71
N SER A 207 1.90 7.85 -23.45
CA SER A 207 1.59 6.95 -24.55
C SER A 207 0.75 5.88 -23.89
N LEU A 208 -0.56 5.93 -24.13
CA LEU A 208 -1.63 5.20 -23.46
C LEU A 208 -1.44 3.71 -23.73
N ASP A 209 -0.39 3.14 -23.14
CA ASP A 209 -0.06 1.74 -23.28
C ASP A 209 -0.87 1.05 -22.21
N ILE A 210 -2.11 0.75 -22.59
CA ILE A 210 -3.10 -0.01 -21.83
C ILE A 210 -2.53 -1.39 -21.40
N PHE A 211 -1.33 -1.75 -21.90
CA PHE A 211 -0.57 -2.95 -21.59
C PHE A 211 0.73 -2.72 -20.79
N SER A 212 1.09 -1.47 -20.45
CA SER A 212 2.18 -1.19 -19.52
C SER A 212 1.70 -1.43 -18.09
N PHE A 213 1.76 -2.69 -17.71
CA PHE A 213 1.56 -3.10 -16.34
C PHE A 213 2.95 -3.22 -15.70
N GLY A 214 3.26 -2.40 -14.69
CA GLY A 214 4.28 -2.76 -13.69
C GLY A 214 5.63 -2.07 -13.71
N ASN A 215 5.95 -1.27 -14.72
CA ASN A 215 7.12 -0.38 -14.69
C ASN A 215 6.64 1.06 -14.63
N PHE A 216 6.09 1.45 -13.49
CA PHE A 216 5.87 2.87 -13.22
C PHE A 216 7.17 3.41 -12.67
N THR A 217 7.83 4.29 -13.41
CA THR A 217 9.02 4.95 -12.90
C THR A 217 8.61 5.79 -11.71
N GLU A 218 9.19 5.49 -10.56
CA GLU A 218 8.78 6.16 -9.34
C GLU A 218 9.28 7.60 -9.33
N LEU A 219 8.38 8.55 -9.16
CA LEU A 219 8.78 9.95 -9.12
C LEU A 219 9.55 10.25 -7.84
N ARG A 220 10.68 10.94 -8.01
CA ARG A 220 11.60 11.38 -6.94
C ARG A 220 11.56 12.88 -6.84
N MET A 221 11.53 13.43 -5.64
CA MET A 221 11.39 14.87 -5.46
C MET A 221 12.25 15.41 -4.34
N ALA A 222 12.65 16.67 -4.49
CA ALA A 222 13.31 17.47 -3.49
C ALA A 222 12.84 18.91 -3.63
N TRP A 223 12.53 19.56 -2.52
CA TRP A 223 12.33 21.01 -2.51
C TRP A 223 13.69 21.69 -2.35
N GLN A 224 13.98 22.68 -3.20
CA GLN A 224 15.22 23.44 -3.10
C GLN A 224 15.02 24.90 -3.49
N GLY A 225 15.45 25.81 -2.62
CA GLY A 225 15.14 27.24 -2.75
C GLY A 225 13.63 27.46 -2.67
N ASP A 226 13.04 27.93 -3.77
CA ASP A 226 11.60 28.20 -3.90
C ASP A 226 10.91 27.31 -4.96
N ALA A 227 11.52 26.17 -5.28
CA ALA A 227 10.98 25.27 -6.30
C ALA A 227 11.06 23.79 -5.91
N LEU A 228 10.09 23.02 -6.41
CA LEU A 228 10.10 21.57 -6.30
C LEU A 228 10.81 20.99 -7.53
N TYR A 229 11.93 20.32 -7.30
CA TYR A 229 12.59 19.51 -8.30
C TYR A 229 12.00 18.10 -8.25
N TYR A 230 11.62 17.56 -9.40
CA TYR A 230 11.08 16.22 -9.48
C TYR A 230 11.55 15.49 -10.73
N ALA A 231 11.85 14.21 -10.60
CA ALA A 231 12.30 13.35 -11.68
C ALA A 231 11.32 12.20 -11.89
N TYR A 232 11.01 11.90 -13.14
CA TYR A 232 10.19 10.77 -13.56
C TYR A 232 10.80 10.11 -14.79
N GLY A 233 10.65 8.81 -14.95
CA GLY A 233 11.24 8.09 -16.09
C GLY A 233 12.77 8.06 -16.06
N ASP A 234 13.33 7.60 -17.18
CA ASP A 234 14.77 7.41 -17.32
C ASP A 234 15.51 8.69 -17.80
N SER A 235 14.78 9.79 -18.03
CA SER A 235 15.33 10.97 -18.71
C SER A 235 14.58 12.28 -18.49
N SER A 236 13.80 12.42 -17.41
CA SER A 236 13.17 13.70 -17.10
C SER A 236 13.51 14.18 -15.69
N LEU A 237 14.09 15.39 -15.64
CA LEU A 237 14.15 16.21 -14.44
C LEU A 237 13.32 17.45 -14.73
N HIS A 238 12.43 17.79 -13.81
CA HIS A 238 11.53 18.93 -13.91
C HIS A 238 11.70 19.81 -12.69
N VAL A 239 11.36 21.08 -12.85
CA VAL A 239 11.27 22.03 -11.76
C VAL A 239 9.91 22.72 -11.83
N LEU A 240 9.17 22.62 -10.73
CA LEU A 240 7.90 23.28 -10.50
C LEU A 240 8.16 24.51 -9.63
N GLY A 241 8.04 25.70 -10.23
CA GLY A 241 8.17 26.97 -9.50
C GLY A 241 6.95 27.26 -8.63
N ALA A 242 7.10 28.22 -7.71
CA ALA A 242 6.02 28.66 -6.81
C ALA A 242 4.78 29.19 -7.56
N GLU A 243 4.94 29.68 -8.78
CA GLU A 243 3.87 30.11 -9.69
C GLU A 243 3.05 28.94 -10.26
N GLY A 244 3.43 27.69 -9.98
CA GLY A 244 2.74 26.49 -10.42
C GLY A 244 3.07 26.04 -11.84
N SER A 245 4.10 26.64 -12.47
CA SER A 245 4.57 26.25 -13.79
C SER A 245 5.67 25.19 -13.68
N SER A 246 5.53 24.09 -14.42
CA SER A 246 6.58 23.08 -14.55
C SER A 246 7.37 23.28 -15.83
N ARG A 247 8.70 23.26 -15.71
CA ARG A 247 9.61 23.22 -16.87
C ARG A 247 10.53 22.01 -16.77
N GLN A 248 10.77 21.36 -17.90
CA GLN A 248 11.76 20.29 -18.01
C GLN A 248 13.18 20.89 -18.05
N LEU A 249 14.10 20.25 -17.33
CA LEU A 249 15.52 20.52 -17.35
C LEU A 249 16.24 19.47 -18.20
N PRO A 250 17.33 19.84 -18.90
CA PRO A 250 18.20 18.85 -19.52
C PRO A 250 18.79 17.93 -18.46
N THR A 251 18.70 16.63 -18.67
CA THR A 251 19.30 15.62 -17.78
C THR A 251 20.14 14.64 -18.59
N GLU A 252 21.23 14.18 -17.99
CA GLU A 252 22.14 13.21 -18.59
C GLU A 252 21.85 11.78 -18.10
N ALA A 253 21.02 11.63 -17.07
CA ALA A 253 20.75 10.35 -16.43
C ALA A 253 19.35 10.24 -15.81
N ALA A 254 19.00 9.02 -15.42
CA ALA A 254 17.86 8.68 -14.59
C ALA A 254 18.21 8.84 -13.11
N TRP A 255 17.33 9.47 -12.33
CA TRP A 255 17.59 9.79 -10.92
C TRP A 255 16.83 8.85 -9.99
N GLY A 256 17.57 8.18 -9.10
CA GLY A 256 17.02 7.21 -8.13
C GLY A 256 16.53 7.82 -6.83
N ALA A 257 17.15 8.91 -6.38
CA ALA A 257 16.74 9.71 -5.23
C ALA A 257 17.23 11.15 -5.43
N LEU A 258 16.54 12.13 -4.85
CA LEU A 258 16.90 13.54 -4.87
C LEU A 258 16.83 14.10 -3.45
N ALA A 259 17.77 14.98 -3.10
CA ALA A 259 17.70 15.76 -1.87
C ALA A 259 18.33 17.16 -2.06
N PRO A 260 17.90 18.15 -1.27
CA PRO A 260 18.55 19.47 -1.25
C PRO A 260 19.96 19.37 -0.68
N LEU A 261 20.86 20.17 -1.24
CA LEU A 261 22.22 20.40 -0.73
C LEU A 261 22.37 21.90 -0.42
N PRO A 262 23.24 22.34 0.51
CA PRO A 262 23.46 23.77 0.74
C PRO A 262 23.81 24.57 -0.53
N ALA A 263 23.61 25.89 -0.48
CA ALA A 263 23.90 26.82 -1.58
C ALA A 263 23.08 26.62 -2.88
N GLY A 264 21.83 26.15 -2.78
CA GLY A 264 20.94 26.06 -3.94
C GLY A 264 21.21 24.85 -4.84
N GLN A 265 22.06 23.92 -4.40
CA GLN A 265 22.42 22.71 -5.15
C GLN A 265 21.52 21.53 -4.81
N LEU A 266 21.60 20.47 -5.59
CA LEU A 266 20.93 19.20 -5.33
C LEU A 266 21.95 18.07 -5.28
N VAL A 267 21.58 16.99 -4.61
CA VAL A 267 22.27 15.71 -4.72
C VAL A 267 21.31 14.66 -5.26
N ALA A 268 21.83 13.81 -6.14
CA ALA A 268 21.06 12.76 -6.78
C ALA A 268 21.79 11.42 -6.72
N ILE A 269 21.03 10.33 -6.62
CA ILE A 269 21.54 8.99 -6.91
C ILE A 269 21.36 8.75 -8.41
N GLU A 270 22.43 8.33 -9.08
CA GLU A 270 22.41 7.82 -10.46
C GLU A 270 22.43 6.27 -10.38
N PRO A 271 21.29 5.58 -10.51
CA PRO A 271 21.22 4.13 -10.24
C PRO A 271 22.04 3.30 -11.23
N ALA A 272 22.06 3.70 -12.50
CA ALA A 272 22.73 2.96 -13.58
C ALA A 272 24.24 2.87 -13.36
N SER A 273 24.87 3.94 -12.85
CA SER A 273 26.30 3.99 -12.55
C SER A 273 26.62 3.66 -11.08
N GLY A 274 25.60 3.60 -10.21
CA GLY A 274 25.77 3.45 -8.77
C GLY A 274 26.52 4.62 -8.14
N ARG A 275 26.27 5.85 -8.60
CA ARG A 275 26.93 7.05 -8.11
C ARG A 275 25.99 7.96 -7.33
N ILE A 276 26.57 8.72 -6.40
CA ILE A 276 25.93 9.91 -5.84
C ILE A 276 26.59 11.12 -6.49
N VAL A 277 25.80 11.94 -7.17
CA VAL A 277 26.28 13.10 -7.93
C VAL A 277 25.66 14.38 -7.41
N ARG A 278 26.40 15.48 -7.56
CA ARG A 278 25.92 16.83 -7.25
C ARG A 278 25.40 17.50 -8.50
N LEU A 279 24.18 18.01 -8.44
CA LEU A 279 23.55 18.75 -9.53
C LEU A 279 23.50 20.25 -9.20
N ASP A 280 23.65 21.09 -10.21
CA ASP A 280 23.31 22.50 -10.09
C ASP A 280 21.79 22.74 -10.24
N GLY A 281 21.36 23.99 -10.10
CA GLY A 281 19.95 24.37 -10.25
C GLY A 281 19.37 24.20 -11.66
N GLN A 282 20.21 23.83 -12.66
CA GLN A 282 19.80 23.51 -14.03
C GLN A 282 19.84 22.00 -14.33
N GLY A 283 20.10 21.17 -13.31
CA GLY A 283 20.11 19.71 -13.46
C GLY A 283 21.40 19.13 -14.03
N GLN A 284 22.46 19.93 -14.18
CA GLN A 284 23.74 19.49 -14.73
C GLN A 284 24.62 18.86 -13.64
N ILE A 285 25.31 17.77 -13.98
CA ILE A 285 26.25 17.12 -13.06
C ILE A 285 27.49 18.01 -12.89
N THR A 286 27.72 18.46 -11.65
CA THR A 286 28.88 19.30 -11.31
C THR A 286 30.01 18.53 -10.65
N ALA A 287 29.72 17.41 -10.00
CA ALA A 287 30.70 16.54 -9.35
C ALA A 287 30.12 15.16 -9.04
N THR A 288 30.97 14.14 -9.07
CA THR A 288 30.70 12.84 -8.44
C THR A 288 31.13 12.91 -6.98
N LEU A 289 30.21 12.68 -6.05
CA LEU A 289 30.45 12.73 -4.61
C LEU A 289 30.80 11.36 -4.04
N VAL A 290 30.15 10.30 -4.53
CA VAL A 290 30.39 8.90 -4.19
C VAL A 290 30.34 8.06 -5.46
N ASP A 291 31.28 7.13 -5.61
CA ASP A 291 31.26 6.11 -6.66
C ASP A 291 31.28 4.72 -6.04
N SER A 292 30.22 3.93 -6.26
CA SER A 292 30.12 2.55 -5.75
C SER A 292 31.27 1.65 -6.22
N GLY A 293 31.87 1.94 -7.38
CA GLY A 293 33.05 1.22 -7.90
C GLY A 293 34.29 1.36 -7.04
N GLN A 294 34.31 2.29 -6.07
CA GLN A 294 35.37 2.44 -5.07
C GLN A 294 35.15 1.56 -3.83
N GLY A 295 34.15 0.68 -3.84
CA GLY A 295 33.88 -0.27 -2.75
C GLY A 295 32.89 0.22 -1.69
N TRP A 296 32.18 1.32 -1.95
CA TRP A 296 31.20 1.90 -1.02
C TRP A 296 29.79 1.30 -1.17
N GLY A 297 29.58 0.33 -2.04
CA GLY A 297 28.26 -0.27 -2.28
C GLY A 297 27.32 0.60 -3.11
N LYS A 298 26.24 0.00 -3.63
CA LYS A 298 25.27 0.71 -4.49
C LYS A 298 24.30 1.52 -3.63
N PRO A 299 24.23 2.86 -3.79
CA PRO A 299 23.33 3.71 -3.01
C PRO A 299 21.88 3.53 -3.48
N GLY A 300 20.96 3.39 -2.52
CA GLY A 300 19.51 3.25 -2.78
C GLY A 300 18.66 4.40 -2.26
N ALA A 301 19.09 5.03 -1.15
CA ALA A 301 18.47 6.23 -0.60
C ALA A 301 19.52 7.10 0.08
N LEU A 302 19.19 8.39 0.23
CA LEU A 302 20.06 9.36 0.89
C LEU A 302 19.25 10.34 1.73
N ALA A 303 19.93 10.95 2.71
CA ALA A 303 19.47 12.11 3.46
C ALA A 303 20.66 13.05 3.69
N VAL A 304 20.41 14.35 3.63
CA VAL A 304 21.46 15.38 3.69
C VAL A 304 21.29 16.19 4.96
N ASP A 305 22.36 16.34 5.73
CA ASP A 305 22.35 17.20 6.91
C ASP A 305 22.56 18.68 6.56
N SER A 306 22.36 19.56 7.54
CA SER A 306 22.48 21.01 7.35
C SER A 306 23.90 21.47 6.99
N GLY A 307 24.93 20.67 7.28
CA GLY A 307 26.33 20.91 6.91
C GLY A 307 26.68 20.45 5.49
N GLY A 308 25.76 19.78 4.79
CA GLY A 308 25.99 19.17 3.47
C GLY A 308 26.65 17.79 3.54
N GLY A 309 26.72 17.18 4.72
CA GLY A 309 27.04 15.77 4.88
C GLY A 309 25.90 14.88 4.37
N ILE A 310 26.23 13.69 3.88
CA ILE A 310 25.29 12.80 3.20
C ILE A 310 25.29 11.44 3.90
N TYR A 311 24.16 11.08 4.49
CA TYR A 311 23.87 9.70 4.87
C TYR A 311 23.28 8.98 3.67
N PHE A 312 23.81 7.81 3.33
CA PHE A 312 23.25 7.01 2.24
C PHE A 312 23.19 5.54 2.63
N ALA A 313 22.06 4.92 2.31
CA ALA A 313 21.81 3.50 2.55
C ALA A 313 22.26 2.72 1.32
N THR A 314 22.98 1.62 1.55
CA THR A 314 23.42 0.71 0.51
C THR A 314 22.79 -0.66 0.70
N ALA A 315 22.40 -1.26 -0.41
CA ALA A 315 21.86 -2.60 -0.45
C ALA A 315 22.95 -3.59 -0.88
N THR A 316 22.94 -4.77 -0.28
CA THR A 316 23.70 -5.93 -0.76
C THR A 316 22.96 -6.59 -1.91
N ASP A 317 23.69 -7.13 -2.89
CA ASP A 317 23.08 -7.86 -4.02
C ASP A 317 22.34 -9.14 -3.56
N SER A 318 22.65 -9.66 -2.35
CA SER A 318 21.95 -10.80 -1.74
C SER A 318 20.58 -10.46 -1.15
N GLY A 319 20.25 -9.17 -0.97
CA GLY A 319 19.04 -8.72 -0.30
C GLY A 319 19.08 -8.82 1.24
N ASP A 320 20.09 -9.50 1.78
CA ASP A 320 20.32 -9.65 3.22
C ASP A 320 21.42 -8.69 3.69
N GLY A 321 21.13 -7.96 4.77
CA GLY A 321 22.04 -6.98 5.36
C GLY A 321 22.15 -5.68 4.56
N GLY A 322 22.60 -4.64 5.23
CA GLY A 322 22.76 -3.32 4.66
C GLY A 322 23.60 -2.41 5.54
N GLU A 323 24.11 -1.36 4.92
CA GLU A 323 24.90 -0.35 5.60
C GLU A 323 24.28 1.02 5.40
N ILE A 324 24.46 1.88 6.40
CA ILE A 324 24.33 3.32 6.23
C ILE A 324 25.74 3.87 6.33
N GLN A 325 26.14 4.57 5.28
CA GLN A 325 27.42 5.25 5.19
C GLN A 325 27.20 6.75 5.29
N TYR A 326 28.23 7.45 5.77
CA TYR A 326 28.24 8.89 5.89
C TYR A 326 29.40 9.48 5.10
N ARG A 327 29.10 10.43 4.23
CA ARG A 327 30.08 11.27 3.55
C ARG A 327 30.05 12.65 4.20
N GLY A 328 31.13 13.05 4.86
CA GLY A 328 31.27 14.39 5.42
C GLY A 328 31.35 15.48 4.34
N ALA A 329 31.16 16.74 4.74
CA ALA A 329 31.35 17.89 3.86
C ALA A 329 32.80 18.01 3.33
N ASP A 330 33.76 17.47 4.08
CA ASP A 330 35.17 17.33 3.72
C ASP A 330 35.42 16.26 2.63
N GLY A 331 34.42 15.44 2.31
CA GLY A 331 34.49 14.38 1.32
C GLY A 331 34.91 13.02 1.86
N ASN A 332 35.21 12.90 3.16
CA ASN A 332 35.55 11.62 3.76
C ASN A 332 34.32 10.74 3.89
N ILE A 333 34.42 9.48 3.43
CA ILE A 333 33.34 8.49 3.47
C ILE A 333 33.70 7.43 4.51
N ARG A 334 32.73 7.05 5.34
CA ARG A 334 32.87 5.98 6.33
C ARG A 334 31.54 5.27 6.59
N PRO A 335 31.55 3.97 6.92
CA PRO A 335 30.37 3.32 7.45
C PRO A 335 30.03 3.92 8.83
N VAL A 336 28.74 4.16 9.07
CA VAL A 336 28.23 4.70 10.34
C VAL A 336 27.21 3.78 11.00
N TRP A 337 26.64 2.83 10.26
CA TRP A 337 25.79 1.78 10.79
C TRP A 337 25.82 0.57 9.87
N THR A 338 25.81 -0.63 10.46
CA THR A 338 25.81 -1.91 9.74
C THR A 338 24.92 -2.88 10.51
N ASP A 339 24.09 -3.63 9.79
CA ASP A 339 23.32 -4.73 10.34
C ASP A 339 23.30 -5.89 9.33
N ALA A 340 23.60 -7.11 9.81
CA ALA A 340 23.68 -8.29 8.97
C ALA A 340 22.29 -8.83 8.54
N THR A 341 21.22 -8.37 9.19
CA THR A 341 19.86 -8.88 9.04
C THR A 341 18.89 -7.86 8.44
N LEU A 342 19.26 -6.58 8.43
CA LEU A 342 18.37 -5.50 8.02
C LEU A 342 18.96 -4.70 6.87
N GLN A 343 18.17 -4.54 5.83
CA GLN A 343 18.51 -3.69 4.68
C GLN A 343 17.74 -2.37 4.75
N ALA A 344 18.41 -1.29 5.12
CA ALA A 344 17.84 0.06 5.14
C ALA A 344 17.45 0.50 3.72
N ARG A 345 16.23 1.06 3.57
CA ARG A 345 15.66 1.42 2.25
C ARG A 345 15.38 2.89 2.07
N ASN A 346 14.75 3.54 3.03
CA ASN A 346 14.40 4.96 2.99
C ASN A 346 15.05 5.65 4.17
N LEU A 347 15.49 6.88 4.00
CA LEU A 347 16.14 7.69 5.03
C LEU A 347 15.42 9.03 5.18
N ALA A 348 15.32 9.52 6.41
CA ALA A 348 14.90 10.89 6.70
C ALA A 348 15.62 11.41 7.95
N LEU A 349 16.14 12.63 7.89
CA LEU A 349 16.71 13.31 9.04
C LEU A 349 15.63 14.12 9.73
N ASP A 350 15.70 14.18 11.06
CA ASP A 350 14.96 15.20 11.78
C ASP A 350 15.56 16.60 11.52
N PRO A 351 14.77 17.69 11.58
CA PRO A 351 15.24 19.03 11.28
C PRO A 351 16.40 19.51 12.16
N THR A 352 16.53 18.98 13.38
CA THR A 352 17.63 19.31 14.30
C THR A 352 18.93 18.57 13.97
N GLY A 353 18.88 17.55 13.09
CA GLY A 353 20.02 16.70 12.75
C GLY A 353 20.45 15.76 13.89
N ALA A 354 19.61 15.58 14.91
CA ALA A 354 19.90 14.71 16.06
C ALA A 354 19.46 13.27 15.82
N ARG A 355 18.59 13.01 14.84
CA ARG A 355 18.02 11.67 14.58
C ARG A 355 17.94 11.36 13.09
N LEU A 356 18.30 10.12 12.75
CA LEU A 356 18.06 9.52 11.44
C LEU A 356 16.97 8.46 11.56
N PHE A 357 15.92 8.59 10.75
CA PHE A 357 14.87 7.58 10.61
C PHE A 357 15.12 6.73 9.37
N PHE A 358 14.85 5.43 9.48
CA PHE A 358 14.91 4.53 8.34
C PHE A 358 13.84 3.43 8.39
N THR A 359 13.47 2.94 7.22
CA THR A 359 12.66 1.72 7.05
C THR A 359 13.52 0.59 6.50
N THR A 360 13.11 -0.64 6.77
CA THR A 360 13.81 -1.85 6.31
C THR A 360 12.95 -2.63 5.32
N ALA A 361 13.60 -3.24 4.32
CA ALA A 361 12.93 -4.15 3.39
C ALA A 361 12.20 -5.29 4.14
N GLY A 362 10.92 -5.52 3.86
CA GLY A 362 10.16 -6.60 4.51
C GLY A 362 9.86 -6.40 5.99
N ASP A 363 10.22 -5.26 6.60
CA ASP A 363 9.86 -4.90 7.97
C ASP A 363 8.70 -3.89 7.97
N THR A 364 7.99 -3.84 9.08
CA THR A 364 6.91 -2.88 9.35
C THR A 364 7.35 -1.75 10.27
N ALA A 365 8.55 -1.85 10.83
CA ALA A 365 9.10 -0.87 11.73
C ALA A 365 9.70 0.32 10.97
N VAL A 366 9.32 1.52 11.40
CA VAL A 366 10.18 2.70 11.27
C VAL A 366 11.16 2.66 12.43
N SER A 367 12.44 2.66 12.12
CA SER A 367 13.53 2.68 13.08
C SER A 367 14.12 4.07 13.19
N ALA A 368 14.65 4.42 14.35
CA ALA A 368 15.41 5.65 14.57
C ALA A 368 16.80 5.33 15.13
N LEU A 369 17.76 6.18 14.77
CA LEU A 369 19.14 6.18 15.24
C LEU A 369 19.44 7.60 15.72
N ASP A 370 20.00 7.74 16.92
CA ASP A 370 20.48 9.05 17.38
C ASP A 370 21.83 9.34 16.72
N ILE A 371 22.05 10.60 16.34
CA ILE A 371 23.23 11.06 15.59
C ILE A 371 24.20 11.72 16.58
N GLY A 372 25.42 11.22 16.64
CA GLY A 372 26.53 11.83 17.39
C GLY A 372 27.06 13.10 16.72
N ALA A 373 27.79 13.92 17.48
CA ALA A 373 28.36 15.18 16.97
C ALA A 373 29.33 15.00 15.78
N ASP A 374 29.90 13.80 15.62
CA ASP A 374 30.78 13.43 14.51
C ASP A 374 30.02 12.82 13.30
N GLY A 375 28.70 12.67 13.40
CA GLY A 375 27.84 11.99 12.42
C GLY A 375 27.76 10.47 12.59
N ALA A 376 28.31 9.90 13.67
CA ALA A 376 28.14 8.47 13.96
C ALA A 376 26.70 8.16 14.39
N LEU A 377 26.20 6.98 14.02
CA LEU A 377 24.85 6.55 14.37
C LEU A 377 24.88 5.68 15.64
N GLY A 378 24.00 6.00 16.58
CA GLY A 378 23.83 5.28 17.83
C GLY A 378 23.07 3.96 17.70
N GLN A 379 22.53 3.49 18.82
CA GLN A 379 21.76 2.24 18.86
C GLN A 379 20.42 2.37 18.13
N ARG A 380 20.05 1.34 17.35
CA ARG A 380 18.73 1.26 16.69
C ARG A 380 17.64 1.20 17.75
N ARG A 381 16.65 2.09 17.64
CA ARG A 381 15.40 2.02 18.39
C ARG A 381 14.20 1.90 17.47
N PHE A 382 13.20 1.17 17.93
CA PHE A 382 11.89 1.15 17.30
C PHE A 382 11.21 2.51 17.54
N PHE A 383 10.81 3.18 16.47
CA PHE A 383 10.10 4.46 16.54
C PHE A 383 8.60 4.28 16.35
N ALA A 384 8.20 3.66 15.23
CA ALA A 384 6.78 3.51 14.88
C ALA A 384 6.52 2.21 14.12
N GLU A 385 5.28 1.74 14.16
CA GLU A 385 4.77 0.68 13.27
C GLU A 385 4.05 1.32 12.09
N LEU A 386 4.34 0.86 10.88
CA LEU A 386 3.58 1.23 9.68
C LEU A 386 2.24 0.50 9.65
N PHE A 387 1.17 1.26 9.41
CA PHE A 387 -0.17 0.72 9.26
C PHE A 387 -0.32 -0.05 7.94
N ARG A 388 -0.94 -1.24 8.02
CA ARG A 388 -1.07 -2.19 6.92
C ARG A 388 -2.50 -2.48 6.49
N ALA A 389 -3.48 -1.85 7.14
CA ALA A 389 -4.92 -2.14 6.96
C ALA A 389 -5.29 -3.63 7.09
N ASP A 390 -4.54 -4.41 7.88
CA ASP A 390 -4.74 -5.85 8.08
C ASP A 390 -5.46 -6.19 9.40
N GLY A 391 -5.84 -5.16 10.18
CA GLY A 391 -6.47 -5.30 11.48
C GLY A 391 -5.53 -5.74 12.61
N ARG A 392 -4.21 -5.82 12.35
CA ARG A 392 -3.18 -6.29 13.30
C ARG A 392 -2.26 -5.17 13.80
N TYR A 393 -2.54 -3.92 13.42
CA TYR A 393 -1.76 -2.76 13.86
C TYR A 393 -1.58 -2.73 15.38
N GLY A 394 -0.34 -2.69 15.87
CA GLY A 394 -0.02 -2.68 17.30
C GLY A 394 -0.16 -4.02 18.02
N ALA A 395 -0.54 -5.10 17.31
CA ALA A 395 -0.57 -6.44 17.87
C ALA A 395 0.86 -6.98 18.07
N ARG A 396 1.11 -7.61 19.21
CA ARG A 396 2.41 -8.22 19.54
C ARG A 396 2.41 -9.72 19.23
N GLY A 397 3.58 -10.26 18.87
CA GLY A 397 3.76 -11.70 18.65
C GLY A 397 3.06 -12.26 17.42
N VAL A 398 2.49 -11.40 16.57
CA VAL A 398 1.86 -11.80 15.31
C VAL A 398 2.87 -11.64 14.19
N GLU A 399 2.99 -12.65 13.34
CA GLU A 399 3.87 -12.59 12.16
C GLU A 399 3.39 -11.47 11.21
N LYS A 400 4.30 -10.55 10.89
CA LYS A 400 4.04 -9.38 10.04
C LYS A 400 4.64 -9.64 8.66
N THR A 401 3.92 -10.41 7.84
CA THR A 401 4.43 -10.95 6.56
C THR A 401 4.18 -10.06 5.33
N VAL A 402 3.44 -8.96 5.47
CA VAL A 402 3.15 -8.07 4.33
C VAL A 402 3.99 -6.81 4.48
N ASP A 403 4.86 -6.56 3.52
CA ASP A 403 5.59 -5.29 3.43
C ASP A 403 4.58 -4.12 3.41
N ALA A 404 4.85 -3.08 4.21
CA ALA A 404 4.06 -1.85 4.19
C ALA A 404 4.27 -1.05 2.90
N ASP A 405 5.29 -1.44 2.10
CA ASP A 405 5.74 -0.81 0.87
C ASP A 405 5.99 0.68 1.12
N ALA A 406 6.85 0.93 2.12
CA ALA A 406 7.24 2.25 2.52
C ALA A 406 8.09 2.90 1.42
N GLY A 407 7.67 4.08 1.00
CA GLY A 407 8.41 4.95 0.09
C GLY A 407 9.16 6.05 0.83
N GLY A 408 9.34 7.18 0.15
CA GLY A 408 10.02 8.35 0.69
C GLY A 408 9.42 8.86 2.00
N MET A 409 10.30 9.44 2.82
CA MET A 409 9.98 9.94 4.15
C MET A 409 10.51 11.36 4.33
N VAL A 410 9.81 12.15 5.15
CA VAL A 410 10.27 13.48 5.54
C VAL A 410 9.79 13.81 6.96
N VAL A 411 10.54 14.63 7.68
CA VAL A 411 10.20 15.09 9.03
C VAL A 411 9.98 16.60 9.01
N ASP A 412 8.88 17.07 9.58
CA ASP A 412 8.63 18.51 9.70
C ASP A 412 9.27 19.14 10.93
N THR A 413 9.20 20.47 11.02
CA THR A 413 9.75 21.28 12.11
C THR A 413 9.15 20.98 13.49
N ALA A 414 7.96 20.36 13.55
CA ALA A 414 7.35 19.89 14.79
C ALA A 414 7.79 18.46 15.16
N GLY A 415 8.70 17.86 14.40
CA GLY A 415 9.19 16.50 14.58
C GLY A 415 8.20 15.42 14.13
N ARG A 416 7.16 15.77 13.37
CA ARG A 416 6.21 14.80 12.82
C ARG A 416 6.84 14.13 11.61
N LEU A 417 6.76 12.80 11.56
CA LEU A 417 7.30 12.01 10.46
C LEU A 417 6.17 11.65 9.47
N TYR A 418 6.42 11.91 8.20
CA TYR A 418 5.54 11.57 7.09
C TYR A 418 6.17 10.42 6.31
N VAL A 419 5.44 9.32 6.15
CA VAL A 419 5.93 8.13 5.42
C VAL A 419 4.96 7.81 4.28
N SER A 420 5.44 7.90 3.05
CA SER A 420 4.68 7.43 1.89
C SER A 420 4.49 5.92 1.94
N SER A 421 3.29 5.43 1.65
CA SER A 421 2.95 4.01 1.77
C SER A 421 1.82 3.63 0.81
N ARG A 422 1.59 2.32 0.63
CA ARG A 422 0.45 1.77 -0.14
C ARG A 422 -0.91 2.37 0.19
N PHE A 423 -1.10 2.81 1.43
CA PHE A 423 -2.39 3.27 1.93
C PHE A 423 -2.56 4.79 1.88
N GLY A 424 -1.52 5.53 1.52
CA GLY A 424 -1.47 6.98 1.66
C GLY A 424 -0.16 7.44 2.31
N VAL A 425 -0.08 8.72 2.68
CA VAL A 425 1.02 9.20 3.53
C VAL A 425 0.60 9.02 4.99
N GLN A 426 1.33 8.18 5.71
CA GLN A 426 1.12 7.95 7.14
C GLN A 426 1.82 9.04 7.94
N VAL A 427 1.07 9.72 8.81
CA VAL A 427 1.56 10.85 9.61
C VAL A 427 1.76 10.39 11.04
N PHE A 428 2.99 10.44 11.54
CA PHE A 428 3.36 10.09 12.90
C PHE A 428 3.72 11.34 13.69
N ALA A 429 3.26 11.41 14.94
CA ALA A 429 3.75 12.41 15.89
C ALA A 429 5.23 12.18 16.22
N ALA A 430 5.88 13.19 16.82
CA ALA A 430 7.25 13.07 17.32
C ALA A 430 7.45 11.95 18.37
N THR A 431 6.37 11.46 18.97
CA THR A 431 6.35 10.32 19.89
C THR A 431 6.34 8.96 19.19
N GLY A 432 6.12 8.91 17.87
CA GLY A 432 5.91 7.68 17.10
C GLY A 432 4.45 7.25 16.98
N ASP A 433 3.52 8.01 17.56
CA ASP A 433 2.09 7.74 17.44
C ASP A 433 1.57 8.04 16.04
N LEU A 434 0.97 7.05 15.37
CA LEU A 434 0.25 7.27 14.13
C LEU A 434 -0.97 8.18 14.38
N LEU A 435 -0.94 9.38 13.81
CA LEU A 435 -2.03 10.36 13.86
C LEU A 435 -3.11 10.03 12.83
N GLY A 436 -2.69 9.57 11.66
CA GLY A 436 -3.61 9.20 10.59
C GLY A 436 -2.93 9.02 9.24
N ILE A 437 -3.75 8.92 8.20
CA ILE A 437 -3.30 8.65 6.82
C ILE A 437 -3.93 9.69 5.90
N ILE A 438 -3.07 10.42 5.18
CA ILE A 438 -3.49 11.33 4.12
C ILE A 438 -3.79 10.49 2.87
N ASN A 439 -5.05 10.49 2.45
CA ASN A 439 -5.51 9.78 1.26
C ASN A 439 -5.51 10.73 0.06
N PHE A 440 -5.08 10.23 -1.09
CA PHE A 440 -5.04 10.97 -2.34
C PHE A 440 -6.19 10.54 -3.25
N PRO A 441 -6.86 11.49 -3.93
CA PRO A 441 -7.98 11.18 -4.80
C PRO A 441 -7.47 10.45 -6.04
N VAL A 442 -7.44 9.12 -6.01
CA VAL A 442 -7.14 8.36 -7.22
C VAL A 442 -8.45 8.16 -8.01
N PRO A 443 -8.48 8.40 -9.33
CA PRO A 443 -9.60 7.95 -10.15
C PRO A 443 -9.90 6.46 -9.89
N ILE A 444 -11.16 6.07 -10.09
CA ILE A 444 -11.65 4.68 -10.02
C ILE A 444 -11.08 3.88 -11.21
N GLY A 445 -9.75 3.83 -11.32
CA GLY A 445 -8.98 3.03 -12.26
C GLY A 445 -8.54 1.74 -11.58
N PHE A 446 -8.02 0.80 -12.38
CA PHE A 446 -7.66 -0.56 -11.95
C PHE A 446 -6.57 -0.63 -10.87
N ARG A 447 -5.90 0.48 -10.52
CA ARG A 447 -4.91 0.59 -9.43
C ARG A 447 -4.92 2.00 -8.83
N PRO A 448 -5.00 2.14 -7.48
CA PRO A 448 -4.66 3.39 -6.81
C PRO A 448 -3.24 3.82 -7.22
N LYS A 449 -3.03 5.06 -7.70
CA LYS A 449 -1.68 5.63 -7.85
C LYS A 449 -1.15 5.86 -6.43
N GLN A 450 -0.21 5.01 -6.03
CA GLN A 450 0.29 4.93 -4.67
C GLN A 450 1.31 6.04 -4.40
N PRO A 451 1.28 6.70 -3.23
CA PRO A 451 2.37 7.55 -2.78
C PRO A 451 3.71 6.78 -2.73
N ARG A 452 4.71 7.25 -3.48
CA ARG A 452 6.06 6.66 -3.54
C ARG A 452 7.13 7.55 -2.91
N SER A 453 6.93 8.86 -2.92
CA SER A 453 7.90 9.83 -2.39
C SER A 453 7.16 11.07 -1.89
N CYS A 454 7.78 11.78 -0.95
CA CYS A 454 7.26 13.04 -0.44
C CYS A 454 8.41 13.96 -0.02
N ALA A 455 8.18 15.26 -0.10
CA ALA A 455 9.10 16.31 0.32
C ALA A 455 8.34 17.48 0.94
N LEU A 456 8.94 18.13 1.93
CA LEU A 456 8.42 19.39 2.48
C LEU A 456 8.95 20.56 1.67
N GLY A 457 8.10 21.54 1.43
CA GLY A 457 8.41 22.76 0.70
C GLY A 457 7.52 23.93 1.11
N GLY A 458 7.58 25.00 0.31
CA GLY A 458 7.00 26.29 0.67
C GLY A 458 7.88 27.09 1.65
N PRO A 459 7.60 28.38 1.86
CA PRO A 459 8.47 29.30 2.61
C PRO A 459 8.86 28.81 4.01
N ASP A 460 7.95 28.11 4.68
CA ASP A 460 8.13 27.62 6.06
C ASP A 460 8.11 26.08 6.18
N GLY A 461 8.19 25.35 5.05
CA GLY A 461 7.98 23.90 5.05
C GLY A 461 6.51 23.50 5.26
N SER A 462 5.57 24.43 5.06
CA SER A 462 4.14 24.25 5.29
C SER A 462 3.42 23.51 4.17
N LEU A 463 4.13 23.08 3.12
CA LEU A 463 3.56 22.32 2.02
C LEU A 463 4.21 20.94 1.95
N LEU A 464 3.40 19.89 2.05
CA LEU A 464 3.83 18.54 1.77
C LEU A 464 3.54 18.21 0.31
N TYR A 465 4.59 18.06 -0.49
CA TYR A 465 4.50 17.52 -1.83
C TYR A 465 4.58 16.00 -1.79
N VAL A 466 3.73 15.34 -2.55
CA VAL A 466 3.61 13.87 -2.57
C VAL A 466 3.52 13.39 -4.00
N ALA A 467 4.39 12.48 -4.38
CA ALA A 467 4.35 11.80 -5.66
C ALA A 467 3.54 10.53 -5.57
N CYS A 468 2.46 10.49 -6.35
CA CYS A 468 1.63 9.31 -6.56
C CYS A 468 1.96 8.76 -7.96
N ASN A 469 3.05 7.99 -8.06
CA ASN A 469 3.67 7.59 -9.33
C ASN A 469 4.02 8.80 -10.21
N ASP A 470 3.26 9.04 -11.27
CA ASP A 470 3.45 10.06 -12.30
C ASP A 470 2.69 11.37 -12.02
N GLU A 471 1.99 11.47 -10.89
CA GLU A 471 1.28 12.67 -10.46
C GLU A 471 1.91 13.27 -9.19
N VAL A 472 1.88 14.59 -9.07
CA VAL A 472 2.29 15.28 -7.84
C VAL A 472 1.10 16.01 -7.23
N TYR A 473 0.90 15.77 -5.95
CA TYR A 473 -0.08 16.46 -5.11
C TYR A 473 0.64 17.35 -4.10
N VAL A 474 -0.01 18.44 -3.73
CA VAL A 474 0.38 19.30 -2.61
C VAL A 474 -0.67 19.22 -1.51
N VAL A 475 -0.20 19.16 -0.27
CA VAL A 475 -1.04 19.17 0.93
C VAL A 475 -0.56 20.29 1.84
N PRO A 476 -1.37 21.34 2.06
CA PRO A 476 -1.08 22.36 3.06
C PRO A 476 -1.06 21.75 4.46
N LEU A 477 0.00 22.03 5.21
CA LEU A 477 0.23 21.58 6.57
C LEU A 477 0.11 22.75 7.54
N GLN A 478 -0.55 22.51 8.66
CA GLN A 478 -0.50 23.41 9.81
C GLN A 478 0.69 23.04 10.69
N LEU A 479 1.69 23.91 10.70
CA LEU A 479 2.88 23.81 11.53
C LEU A 479 2.62 24.52 12.87
N GLY A 480 1.72 23.98 13.68
CA GLY A 480 1.54 24.43 15.07
C GLY A 480 2.67 23.90 15.96
N ALA A 481 3.12 24.68 16.94
CA ALA A 481 4.00 24.17 18.00
C ALA A 481 3.29 23.00 18.67
N GLY A 482 3.92 21.82 18.68
CA GLY A 482 3.38 20.65 19.36
C GLY A 482 3.24 20.96 20.84
N GLU A 483 2.05 21.36 21.29
CA GLU A 483 1.74 21.30 22.70
C GLU A 483 1.82 19.83 23.10
N GLU A 484 2.73 19.56 24.03
CA GLU A 484 2.98 18.27 24.63
C GLU A 484 1.77 17.90 25.51
N GLN A 485 0.61 17.66 24.91
CA GLN A 485 -0.49 17.00 25.60
C GLN A 485 -0.07 15.54 25.82
N ARG A 486 0.48 15.29 27.00
CA ARG A 486 0.55 13.96 27.59
C ARG A 486 -0.86 13.42 27.68
N ASP A 487 -1.27 12.65 26.69
CA ASP A 487 -2.48 11.85 26.77
C ASP A 487 -2.32 10.84 27.92
N ASP A 488 -3.27 10.87 28.85
CA ASP A 488 -3.47 9.92 29.95
C ASP A 488 -3.94 8.53 29.45
N TYR A 489 -3.60 8.19 28.20
CA TYR A 489 -3.74 6.84 27.68
C TYR A 489 -2.61 6.02 28.29
N THR A 490 -2.81 5.60 29.54
CA THR A 490 -2.08 4.47 30.09
C THR A 490 -2.12 3.36 29.03
N ARG A 491 -0.98 3.07 28.41
CA ARG A 491 -0.77 1.77 27.77
C ARG A 491 -1.37 0.75 28.73
N PRO A 492 -2.26 -0.16 28.31
CA PRO A 492 -2.70 -1.22 29.21
C PRO A 492 -1.44 -1.84 29.80
N ARG A 493 -1.33 -1.74 31.14
CA ARG A 493 -0.16 -2.20 31.89
C ARG A 493 0.15 -3.62 31.44
N ALA A 494 1.45 -3.90 31.36
CA ALA A 494 1.96 -5.25 31.11
C ALA A 494 1.16 -6.27 31.93
N TRP A 495 0.50 -7.18 31.22
CA TRP A 495 0.08 -8.49 31.70
C TRP A 495 0.68 -9.51 30.74
#